data_AF-A0A7Y3V596-F1
#
_entry.id   AF-A0A7Y3V596-F1
#
_cell.length_a   1.000
_cell.length_b   1.000
_cell.length_c   1.000
_cell.angle_alpha   90.00
_cell.angle_beta   90.00
_cell.angle_gamma   90.00
#
_symmetry.space_group_name_H-M   'P 1'
#
loop_
_entity.id
_entity.type
_entity.pdbx_description
1 polymer ?
#
loop_
_entity_poly.entity_id
_entity_poly.type
_entity_poly.pdbx_seq_one_letter_code
_entity_poly.pdbx_strand_id
1 'polypeptide(L)' 'PINLPSGCRFHPRCPAAFDRCPQVDPQLRPVGNEHEAACLLVE' A
#
# COMPACT_ATOMS: atom_id res chain seq x y z
N PRO A 1 5.28 17.15 14.95
CA PRO A 1 5.31 15.75 14.47
C PRO A 1 4.42 15.59 13.24
N ILE A 2 4.94 15.02 12.15
CA ILE A 2 4.13 14.71 10.96
C ILE A 2 3.42 13.38 11.24
N ASN A 3 2.09 13.40 11.38
CA ASN A 3 1.31 12.20 11.64
C ASN A 3 1.13 11.44 10.31
N LEU A 4 1.95 10.41 10.08
CA LEU A 4 1.75 9.53 8.94
C LEU A 4 0.59 8.54 9.20
N PRO A 5 -0.21 8.22 8.17
CA PRO A 5 -1.18 7.13 8.24
C PRO A 5 -0.49 5.80 8.54
N SER A 6 -1.13 4.95 9.34
CA SER A 6 -0.67 3.59 9.61
C SER A 6 -0.88 2.67 8.41
N GLY A 7 -0.09 1.60 8.31
CA GLY A 7 -0.16 0.66 7.19
C GLY A 7 0.23 1.31 5.86
N CYS A 8 -0.54 1.04 4.81
CA CYS A 8 -0.32 1.60 3.48
C CYS A 8 -0.51 3.12 3.49
N ARG A 9 0.58 3.88 3.38
CA ARG A 9 0.59 5.36 3.39
C ARG A 9 -0.37 6.02 2.38
N PHE A 10 -0.78 5.29 1.33
CA PHE A 10 -1.72 5.76 0.31
C PHE A 10 -3.20 5.52 0.64
N HIS A 11 -3.52 4.72 1.67
CA HIS A 11 -4.90 4.32 1.99
C HIS A 11 -5.89 5.49 2.17
N PRO A 12 -5.52 6.68 2.71
CA PRO A 12 -6.47 7.79 2.86
C PRO A 12 -6.86 8.44 1.53
N ARG A 13 -6.12 8.17 0.45
CA ARG A 13 -6.30 8.78 -0.88
C ARG A 13 -6.46 7.76 -2.01
N CYS A 14 -6.40 6.47 -1.72
CA CYS A 14 -6.44 5.41 -2.72
C CYS A 14 -7.90 5.04 -3.02
N PRO A 15 -8.36 5.10 -4.29
CA PRO A 15 -9.74 4.77 -4.63
C PRO A 15 -10.05 3.26 -4.51
N ALA A 16 -9.02 2.42 -4.46
CA ALA A 16 -9.13 0.97 -4.29
C ALA A 16 -8.81 0.51 -2.86
N ALA A 17 -8.76 1.43 -1.89
CA ALA A 17 -8.49 1.07 -0.49
C ALA A 17 -9.59 0.15 0.07
N PHE A 18 -9.16 -0.81 0.89
CA PHE A 18 -10.04 -1.76 1.60
C PHE A 18 -9.53 -1.98 3.02
N ASP A 19 -10.26 -2.76 3.82
CA ASP A 19 -10.09 -2.87 5.28
C ASP A 19 -8.66 -3.19 5.75
N ARG A 20 -7.87 -3.93 4.96
CA ARG A 20 -6.48 -4.27 5.34
C ARG A 20 -5.47 -3.15 5.08
N CYS A 21 -5.78 -2.20 4.19
CA CYS A 21 -4.87 -1.11 3.81
C CYS A 21 -4.38 -0.25 5.00
N PRO A 22 -5.21 0.19 5.96
CA PRO A 22 -4.73 0.95 7.12
C PRO A 22 -3.99 0.12 8.18
N GLN A 23 -4.01 -1.22 8.05
CA GLN A 23 -3.49 -2.16 9.07
C GLN A 23 -2.12 -2.73 8.71
N VAL A 24 -1.83 -2.87 7.40
CA VAL A 24 -0.63 -3.56 6.91
C VAL A 24 0.20 -2.59 6.07
N ASP A 25 1.51 -2.51 6.35
CA ASP A 25 2.47 -1.85 5.45
C ASP A 25 2.85 -2.86 4.35
N PRO A 26 2.40 -2.66 3.10
CA PRO A 26 2.63 -3.63 2.03
C PRO A 26 4.13 -3.75 1.72
N GLN A 27 4.59 -4.98 1.50
CA GLN A 27 5.94 -5.21 1.02
C GLN A 27 6.08 -4.83 -0.45
N LEU A 28 7.25 -4.33 -0.84
CA LEU A 28 7.59 -4.08 -2.23
C LEU A 28 7.73 -5.42 -2.97
N ARG A 29 6.99 -5.60 -4.06
CA ARG A 29 7.00 -6.83 -4.86
C ARG A 29 7.14 -6.52 -6.35
N PRO A 30 7.76 -7.41 -7.14
CA PRO A 30 7.78 -7.28 -8.59
C PRO A 30 6.38 -7.54 -9.17
N VAL A 31 5.95 -6.68 -10.09
CA VAL A 31 4.61 -6.73 -10.73
C VAL A 31 4.67 -6.79 -12.25
N GLY A 32 5.88 -6.92 -12.81
CA GLY A 32 6.11 -6.97 -14.25
C GLY A 32 7.57 -6.72 -14.59
N ASN A 33 7.85 -6.61 -15.89
CA ASN A 33 9.20 -6.76 -16.47
C ASN A 33 10.32 -5.93 -15.82
N GLU A 34 10.03 -4.76 -15.22
CA GLU A 34 10.98 -3.98 -14.40
C GLU A 34 10.23 -3.10 -13.36
N HIS A 35 9.00 -3.48 -13.02
CA HIS A 35 8.14 -2.69 -12.14
C HIS A 35 7.97 -3.36 -10.79
N GLU A 36 8.00 -2.55 -9.74
CA GLU A 36 7.72 -2.97 -8.38
C GLU A 36 6.58 -2.15 -7.80
N ALA A 37 5.75 -2.78 -6.98
CA ALA A 37 4.68 -2.11 -6.26
C ALA A 37 4.59 -2.62 -4.82
N ALA A 38 4.35 -1.70 -3.89
CA ALA A 38 3.98 -2.00 -2.52
C ALA A 38 2.46 -1.83 -2.37
N CYS A 39 1.70 -2.78 -2.90
CA CYS A 39 0.24 -2.75 -2.92
C CYS A 39 -0.34 -4.10 -2.44
N LEU A 40 -1.31 -4.06 -1.52
CA LEU A 40 -1.96 -5.27 -1.00
C LEU A 40 -2.81 -6.02 -2.03
N LEU A 41 -3.11 -5.40 -3.19
CA LEU A 41 -3.81 -6.06 -4.30
C LEU A 41 -2.88 -6.88 -5.20
N VAL A 42 -1.56 -6.77 -5.00
CA VAL A 42 -0.55 -7.52 -5.77
C VAL A 42 0.18 -8.53 -4.87
N GLU A 43 -0.43 -8.86 -3.73
CA GLU A 43 0.03 -9.94 -2.85
C GLU A 43 -0.30 -11.34 -3.38
#